data_AF-A0A915URK4-F1
#
_entry.id   AF-A0A915URK4-F1
#
_cell.length_a   1.000
_cell.length_b   1.000
_cell.length_c   1.000
_cell.angle_alpha   90.00
_cell.angle_beta   90.00
_cell.angle_gamma   90.00
#
_symmetry.space_group_name_H-M   'P 1'
#
loop_
_entity.id
_entity.type
_entity.pdbx_description
1 polymer ?
#
loop_
_entity_poly.entity_id
_entity_poly.type
_entity_poly.pdbx_seq_one_letter_code
_entity_poly.pdbx_strand_id
1 'polypeptide(L)'
;MGFSPEEAYRDCQRFLNAFSFLEEPVGIADEWLKLVQKYSVQGKQVHDARLAAFAIAHGVDALLTLNPEDFVRYTEIKIVTPHEVLQ
;
A
#
# COMPACT_ATOMS: atom_id res chain seq x y z
N MET A 1 1.86 -2.59 -26.81
CA MET A 1 1.03 -1.54 -26.19
C MET A 1 1.63 -1.26 -24.83
N GLY A 2 2.29 -0.13 -24.69
CA GLY A 2 2.99 0.27 -23.48
C GLY A 2 3.59 1.65 -23.74
N PHE A 3 3.67 2.46 -22.69
CA PHE A 3 4.37 3.74 -22.73
C PHE A 3 5.83 3.53 -23.14
N SER A 4 6.40 4.50 -23.88
CA SER A 4 7.85 4.63 -23.95
C SER A 4 8.41 4.90 -22.54
N PRO A 5 9.72 4.64 -22.28
CA PRO A 5 10.34 5.00 -21.01
C PRO A 5 10.10 6.48 -20.62
N GLU A 6 10.12 7.40 -21.59
CA GLU A 6 9.89 8.84 -21.39
C GLU A 6 8.42 9.16 -21.08
N GLU A 7 7.48 8.43 -21.69
CA GLU A 7 6.06 8.54 -21.36
C GLU A 7 5.79 8.03 -19.94
N ALA A 8 6.33 6.86 -19.58
CA ALA A 8 6.21 6.32 -18.23
C ALA A 8 6.85 7.23 -17.17
N TYR A 9 8.03 7.80 -17.45
CA TYR A 9 8.68 8.73 -16.55
C TYR A 9 7.84 9.99 -16.32
N ARG A 10 7.28 10.59 -17.39
CA ARG A 10 6.38 11.76 -17.27
C ARG A 10 5.13 11.43 -16.48
N ASP A 11 4.58 10.23 -16.66
CA ASP A 11 3.40 9.81 -15.91
C ASP A 11 3.71 9.62 -14.42
N CYS A 12 4.83 8.97 -14.09
CA CYS A 12 5.34 8.88 -12.72
C CYS A 12 5.51 10.28 -12.08
N GLN A 13 6.09 11.24 -12.81
CA GLN A 13 6.24 12.61 -12.29
C GLN A 13 4.90 13.28 -11.96
N ARG A 14 3.80 12.96 -12.67
CA ARG A 14 2.48 13.48 -12.32
C ARG A 14 2.01 12.95 -10.96
N PHE A 15 2.21 11.66 -10.69
CA PHE A 15 1.92 11.08 -9.37
C PHE A 15 2.82 11.69 -8.28
N LEU A 16 4.12 11.86 -8.57
CA LEU A 16 5.06 12.49 -7.64
C LEU A 16 4.65 13.92 -7.23
N ASN A 17 3.98 14.65 -8.11
CA ASN A 17 3.52 16.01 -7.85
C ASN A 17 2.10 16.09 -7.27
N ALA A 18 1.28 15.03 -7.41
CA ALA A 18 -0.12 15.02 -7.00
C ALA A 18 -0.34 14.48 -5.58
N PHE A 19 0.62 13.71 -5.05
CA PHE A 19 0.48 13.03 -3.76
C PHE A 19 1.56 13.45 -2.76
N SER A 20 1.22 13.40 -1.48
CA SER A 20 2.22 13.45 -0.41
C SER A 20 2.88 12.09 -0.26
N PHE A 21 4.22 12.07 -0.26
CA PHE A 21 4.99 10.84 -0.10
C PHE A 21 5.38 10.66 1.35
N LEU A 22 5.04 9.49 1.88
CA LEU A 22 5.43 9.08 3.22
C LEU A 22 6.80 8.41 3.14
N GLU A 23 7.75 8.88 3.96
CA GLU A 23 9.08 8.29 4.06
C GLU A 23 9.01 6.89 4.68
N GLU A 24 10.07 6.10 4.50
CA GLU A 24 10.16 4.81 5.18
C GLU A 24 10.30 5.01 6.69
N PRO A 25 9.33 4.54 7.51
CA PRO A 25 9.36 4.80 8.94
C PRO A 25 10.43 3.94 9.61
N VAL A 26 11.08 4.50 10.64
CA VAL A 26 12.01 3.76 11.49
C VAL A 26 11.29 2.59 12.13
N GLY A 27 11.86 1.39 12.05
CA GLY A 27 11.26 0.18 12.62
C GLY A 27 10.20 -0.49 11.73
N ILE A 28 10.06 -0.10 10.46
CA ILE A 28 9.13 -0.73 9.52
C ILE A 28 9.30 -2.25 9.41
N ALA A 29 10.54 -2.74 9.53
CA ALA A 29 10.83 -4.17 9.48
C ALA A 29 10.15 -4.92 10.62
N ASP A 30 10.15 -4.36 11.83
CA ASP A 30 9.53 -4.98 12.99
C ASP A 30 8.00 -5.01 12.84
N GLU A 31 7.40 -3.91 12.39
CA GLU A 31 5.94 -3.83 12.18
C GLU A 31 5.49 -4.80 11.08
N TRP A 32 6.22 -4.85 9.98
CA TRP A 32 5.97 -5.79 8.91
C TRP A 32 6.12 -7.25 9.35
N LEU A 33 7.16 -7.59 10.12
CA LEU A 33 7.35 -8.95 10.64
C LEU A 33 6.24 -9.35 11.63
N LYS A 34 5.74 -8.42 12.45
CA LYS A 34 4.56 -8.66 13.29
C LYS A 34 3.35 -9.06 12.45
N LEU A 35 3.06 -8.33 11.36
CA LEU A 35 1.94 -8.67 10.47
C LEU A 35 2.15 -10.01 9.76
N VAL A 36 3.36 -10.26 9.25
CA VAL A 36 3.70 -11.53 8.59
C VAL A 36 3.48 -12.70 9.54
N GLN A 37 3.94 -12.59 10.78
CA GLN A 37 3.74 -13.61 11.80
C GLN A 37 2.25 -13.73 12.18
N LYS A 38 1.59 -12.62 12.50
CA LYS A 38 0.19 -12.57 12.96
C LYS A 38 -0.76 -13.21 11.95
N TYR A 39 -0.58 -12.92 10.66
CA TYR A 39 -1.46 -13.36 9.58
C TYR A 39 -0.90 -14.51 8.74
N SER A 40 0.19 -15.14 9.20
CA SER A 40 0.87 -16.25 8.52
C SER A 40 1.11 -15.98 7.03
N VAL A 41 1.56 -14.77 6.72
CA VAL A 41 1.75 -14.30 5.33
C VAL A 41 2.95 -15.01 4.72
N GLN A 42 2.83 -15.41 3.46
CA GLN A 42 3.88 -16.14 2.73
C GLN A 42 3.86 -15.84 1.24
N GLY A 43 5.01 -16.05 0.59
CA GLY A 43 5.17 -15.87 -0.85
C GLY A 43 4.92 -14.43 -1.29
N LYS A 44 4.10 -14.25 -2.34
CA LYS A 44 3.88 -12.95 -2.99
C LYS A 44 3.14 -11.94 -2.10
N GLN A 45 2.31 -12.40 -1.17
CA GLN A 45 1.51 -11.53 -0.27
C GLN A 45 2.36 -10.78 0.76
N VAL A 46 3.63 -11.15 0.90
CA VAL A 46 4.58 -10.50 1.80
C VAL A 46 4.79 -9.02 1.42
N HIS A 47 4.66 -8.69 0.13
CA HIS A 47 4.71 -7.29 -0.34
C HIS A 47 3.48 -6.49 0.10
N ASP A 48 2.29 -7.09 0.06
CA ASP A 48 1.05 -6.43 0.50
C ASP A 48 1.05 -6.21 2.02
N ALA A 49 1.59 -7.18 2.78
CA ALA A 49 1.81 -7.00 4.22
C ALA A 49 2.71 -5.81 4.52
N ARG A 50 3.70 -5.54 3.67
CA ARG A 50 4.57 -4.37 3.84
C ARG A 50 3.80 -3.06 3.62
N LEU A 51 2.90 -3.00 2.64
CA LEU A 51 2.04 -1.83 2.44
C LEU A 51 1.11 -1.59 3.62
N ALA A 52 0.51 -2.66 4.18
CA ALA A 52 -0.29 -2.56 5.40
C ALA A 52 0.54 -2.05 6.59
N ALA A 53 1.76 -2.56 6.77
CA ALA A 53 2.67 -2.09 7.82
C ALA A 53 3.03 -0.61 7.67
N PHE A 54 3.23 -0.12 6.44
CA PHE A 54 3.45 1.29 6.16
C PHE A 54 2.26 2.15 6.58
N ALA A 55 1.05 1.73 6.22
CA ALA A 55 -0.17 2.43 6.60
C ALA A 55 -0.29 2.53 8.13
N ILE A 56 -0.10 1.42 8.83
CA ILE A 56 -0.14 1.37 10.31
C ILE A 56 0.93 2.28 10.93
N ALA A 57 2.17 2.18 10.45
CA ALA A 57 3.30 2.95 11.01
C ALA A 57 3.13 4.47 10.85
N HIS A 58 2.44 4.91 9.80
CA HIS A 58 2.13 6.32 9.55
C HIS A 58 0.77 6.77 10.10
N GLY A 59 0.03 5.88 10.77
CA GLY A 59 -1.32 6.19 11.29
C GLY A 59 -2.33 6.47 10.17
N VAL A 60 -2.15 5.84 9.00
CA VAL A 60 -3.11 5.91 7.89
C VAL A 60 -4.25 4.94 8.15
N ASP A 61 -5.43 5.49 8.40
CA ASP A 61 -6.62 4.71 8.79
C ASP A 61 -7.19 3.84 7.66
N ALA A 62 -6.97 4.22 6.40
CA ALA A 62 -7.55 3.55 5.24
C ALA A 62 -6.59 3.42 4.06
N LEU A 63 -6.58 2.25 3.42
CA LEU A 63 -5.84 1.95 2.21
C LEU A 63 -6.78 1.86 1.01
N LEU A 64 -6.58 2.75 0.04
CA LEU A 64 -7.28 2.74 -1.24
C LEU A 64 -6.63 1.72 -2.19
N THR A 65 -7.40 0.75 -2.66
CA THR A 65 -6.89 -0.31 -3.55
C THR A 65 -7.92 -0.75 -4.59
N LEU A 66 -7.42 -1.26 -5.72
CA LEU A 66 -8.22 -1.94 -6.74
C LEU A 66 -8.38 -3.45 -6.46
N ASN A 67 -7.58 -4.01 -5.56
CA ASN A 67 -7.60 -5.41 -5.17
C ASN A 67 -7.86 -5.56 -3.66
N PRO A 68 -9.08 -5.28 -3.18
CA PRO A 68 -9.38 -5.29 -1.75
C PRO A 68 -9.11 -6.66 -1.10
N GLU A 69 -9.33 -7.75 -1.83
CA GLU A 69 -9.14 -9.14 -1.37
C GLU A 69 -7.71 -9.46 -0.91
N ASP A 70 -6.70 -8.73 -1.41
CA ASP A 70 -5.31 -8.93 -0.98
C ASP A 70 -5.08 -8.39 0.46
N PHE A 71 -5.97 -7.51 0.93
CA PHE A 71 -5.81 -6.79 2.19
C PHE A 71 -6.87 -7.12 3.26
N VAL A 72 -7.92 -7.89 2.93
CA VAL A 72 -9.03 -8.21 3.86
C VAL A 72 -8.59 -8.89 5.16
N ARG A 73 -7.39 -9.48 5.19
CA ARG A 73 -6.82 -10.11 6.39
C ARG A 73 -6.31 -9.11 7.43
N TYR A 74 -5.99 -7.88 7.04
CA TYR A 74 -5.39 -6.88 7.93
C TYR A 74 -6.49 -6.09 8.63
N THR A 75 -6.71 -6.40 9.90
CA THR A 75 -7.78 -5.78 10.72
C THR A 75 -7.43 -4.38 11.22
N GLU A 76 -6.16 -4.00 11.15
CA GLU A 76 -5.64 -2.72 11.63
C GLU A 76 -5.93 -1.54 10.69
N ILE A 77 -6.27 -1.82 9.43
CA ILE A 77 -6.50 -0.81 8.40
C ILE A 77 -7.86 -1.02 7.72
N LYS A 78 -8.56 0.08 7.44
CA LYS A 78 -9.76 0.02 6.61
C LYS A 78 -9.38 -0.11 5.15
N ILE A 79 -10.02 -1.01 4.42
CA ILE A 79 -9.85 -1.10 2.97
C ILE A 79 -10.96 -0.33 2.30
N VAL A 80 -10.60 0.52 1.35
CA VAL A 80 -11.54 1.28 0.51
C VAL A 80 -11.20 1.08 -0.95
N THR A 81 -12.22 1.09 -1.79
CA THR A 81 -12.10 0.98 -3.24
C THR A 81 -12.42 2.31 -3.91
N PRO A 82 -11.89 2.59 -5.12
CA PRO A 82 -12.23 3.81 -5.86
C PRO A 82 -13.74 3.98 -6.08
N HIS A 83 -14.47 2.87 -6.24
CA HIS A 83 -15.92 2.93 -6.40
C HIS A 83 -16.62 3.48 -5.15
N GLU A 84 -16.17 3.12 -3.95
CA GLU A 84 -16.79 3.59 -2.69
C GLU A 84 -16.53 5.08 -2.40
N VAL A 85 -15.45 5.65 -2.94
CA VAL A 85 -15.06 7.05 -2.67
C VAL A 85 -15.49 8.05 -3.76
N LEU A 86 -15.86 7.55 -4.95
CA LEU A 86 -16.31 8.38 -6.09
C LEU A 86 -17.85 8.47 -6.19
N GLN A 87 -18.58 7.92 -5.23
CA GLN A 87 -20.03 8.08 -5.07
C GLN A 87 -20.34 9.41 -4.36
#